data_AF-A0A3C0AL25-F1
#
_entry.id   AF-A0A3C0AL25-F1
#
_cell.length_a   1.000
_cell.length_b   1.000
_cell.length_c   1.000
_cell.angle_alpha   90.00
_cell.angle_beta   90.00
_cell.angle_gamma   90.00
#
_symmetry.space_group_name_H-M   'P 1'
#
loop_
_entity.id
_entity.type
_entity.pdbx_description
1 polymer ?
#
loop_
_entity_poly.entity_id
_entity_poly.type
_entity_poly.pdbx_seq_one_letter_code
_entity_poly.pdbx_strand_id
1 'polypeptide(L)' 'HAITMGVGSILSAKKIIIMALGEHKAAVVKKAAELEVTDEVSASFLQTHTNSVFVVDSAAAAELTAVKTPWIVG' A
#
# COMPACT_ATOMS: atom_id res chain seq x y z
N HIS A 1 -8.98 1.52 24.97
CA HIS A 1 -9.03 0.26 24.19
C HIS A 1 -9.84 0.49 22.93
N ALA A 2 -9.39 -0.02 21.78
CA ALA A 2 -10.10 0.07 20.52
C ALA A 2 -10.38 -1.35 19.99
N ILE A 3 -11.52 -1.57 19.35
CA ILE A 3 -11.85 -2.81 18.65
C ILE A 3 -11.56 -2.58 17.17
N THR A 4 -10.67 -3.38 16.59
CA THR A 4 -10.32 -3.32 15.17
C THR A 4 -10.38 -4.72 14.56
N MET A 5 -10.63 -4.78 13.26
CA MET A 5 -10.52 -6.04 12.53
C MET A 5 -9.05 -6.46 12.43
N GLY A 6 -8.82 -7.77 12.47
CA GLY A 6 -7.50 -8.35 12.19
C GLY A 6 -7.17 -8.28 10.70
N VAL A 7 -5.87 -8.26 10.38
CA VAL A 7 -5.36 -8.29 9.00
C VAL A 7 -5.87 -9.52 8.23
N GLY A 8 -5.96 -10.69 8.87
CA GLY A 8 -6.51 -11.90 8.24
C GLY A 8 -7.97 -11.75 7.81
N SER A 9 -8.80 -11.05 8.61
CA SER A 9 -10.18 -10.74 8.24
C SER A 9 -10.25 -9.80 7.04
N ILE A 10 -9.37 -8.80 6.97
CA ILE A 10 -9.29 -7.87 5.84
C ILE A 10 -8.89 -8.63 4.56
N LEU A 11 -7.90 -9.52 4.64
CA LEU A 11 -7.43 -10.32 3.51
C LEU A 11 -8.45 -11.35 2.99
N SER A 12 -9.48 -11.66 3.78
CA SER A 12 -10.59 -12.53 3.34
C SER A 12 -11.61 -11.84 2.42
N ALA A 13 -11.52 -10.51 2.28
CA ALA A 13 -12.43 -9.74 1.43
C ALA A 13 -12.26 -10.10 -0.05
N LYS A 14 -13.33 -10.09 -0.84
CA LYS A 14 -13.24 -10.39 -2.29
C LYS A 14 -12.47 -9.32 -3.09
N LYS A 15 -12.42 -8.09 -2.56
CA LYS A 15 -11.74 -6.94 -3.16
C LYS A 15 -11.34 -5.99 -2.04
N ILE A 16 -10.12 -5.46 -2.12
CA ILE A 16 -9.59 -4.49 -1.17
C ILE A 16 -9.26 -3.21 -1.93
N ILE A 17 -9.72 -2.08 -1.42
CA ILE A 17 -9.37 -0.76 -1.96
C ILE A 17 -8.78 0.05 -0.82
N ILE A 18 -7.58 0.58 -1.02
CA ILE A 18 -6.93 1.49 -0.08
C ILE A 18 -6.70 2.82 -0.72
N MET A 19 -6.94 3.85 0.10
CA MET A 19 -6.75 5.22 -0.29
C MET A 19 -5.70 5.86 0.61
N ALA A 20 -4.68 6.46 0.02
CA ALA A 20 -3.69 7.25 0.75
C ALA A 20 -3.47 8.57 0.02
N LEU A 21 -3.61 9.67 0.76
CA LEU A 21 -3.58 11.02 0.21
C LEU A 21 -2.57 11.87 0.98
N GLY A 22 -1.84 12.71 0.26
CA GLY A 22 -0.87 13.65 0.80
C GLY A 22 0.54 13.11 0.92
N GLU A 23 1.50 14.02 0.80
CA GLU A 23 2.94 13.76 0.75
C GLU A 23 3.48 12.99 1.97
N HIS A 24 2.96 13.28 3.16
CA HIS A 24 3.33 12.58 4.40
C HIS A 24 3.05 11.07 4.39
N LYS A 25 2.32 10.57 3.38
CA LYS A 25 2.08 9.14 3.15
C LYS A 25 3.03 8.51 2.13
N ALA A 26 3.80 9.28 1.36
CA ALA A 26 4.59 8.76 0.25
C ALA A 26 5.54 7.62 0.65
N ALA A 27 6.27 7.81 1.74
CA ALA A 27 7.19 6.79 2.25
C ALA A 27 6.47 5.49 2.65
N VAL A 28 5.32 5.58 3.34
CA VAL A 28 4.59 4.37 3.77
C VAL A 28 3.85 3.70 2.60
N VAL A 29 3.39 4.47 1.61
CA VAL A 29 2.80 3.94 0.37
C VAL A 29 3.83 3.09 -0.38
N LYS A 30 5.06 3.60 -0.55
CA LYS A 30 6.15 2.82 -1.15
C LYS A 30 6.42 1.52 -0.39
N LYS A 31 6.54 1.61 0.94
CA LYS A 31 6.74 0.43 1.80
C LYS A 31 5.62 -0.60 1.65
N ALA A 32 4.37 -0.13 1.60
CA ALA A 32 3.20 -1.00 1.50
C ALA A 32 3.02 -1.63 0.12
N ALA A 33 3.41 -0.95 -0.96
CA ALA A 33 3.13 -1.40 -2.33
C ALA A 33 4.32 -2.07 -3.04
N GLU A 34 5.56 -1.67 -2.75
CA GLU A 34 6.75 -2.08 -3.54
C GLU A 34 7.82 -2.83 -2.74
N LEU A 35 7.89 -2.64 -1.42
CA LEU A 35 8.92 -3.27 -0.59
C LEU A 35 8.44 -4.61 -0.01
N GLU A 36 9.35 -5.31 0.67
CA GLU A 36 9.08 -6.60 1.30
C GLU A 36 7.91 -6.54 2.29
N VAL A 37 7.13 -7.63 2.32
CA VAL A 37 6.00 -7.78 3.24
C VAL A 37 6.52 -7.97 4.66
N THR A 38 6.18 -7.03 5.55
CA THR A 38 6.59 -7.03 6.96
C THR A 38 5.41 -6.76 7.90
N ASP A 39 5.50 -7.26 9.13
CA ASP A 39 4.56 -6.98 10.21
C ASP A 39 4.65 -5.53 10.74
N GLU A 40 5.75 -4.82 10.50
CA GLU A 40 5.89 -3.40 10.82
C GLU A 40 4.94 -2.52 9.98
N VAL A 41 4.61 -2.96 8.77
CA VAL A 41 3.74 -2.24 7.82
C VAL A 41 2.60 -3.16 7.42
N SER A 42 1.55 -3.23 8.22
CA SER A 42 0.40 -4.14 7.96
C SER A 42 -0.22 -4.02 6.57
N ALA A 43 -0.14 -2.85 5.92
CA ALA A 43 -0.61 -2.66 4.55
C ALA A 43 0.23 -3.41 3.49
N SER A 44 1.46 -3.84 3.79
CA SER A 44 2.27 -4.64 2.86
C SER A 44 1.68 -6.02 2.62
N PHE A 45 0.94 -6.59 3.58
CA PHE A 45 0.27 -7.88 3.39
C PHE A 45 -0.73 -7.87 2.23
N LEU A 46 -1.18 -6.71 1.79
CA LEU A 46 -2.13 -6.56 0.70
C LEU A 46 -1.54 -6.85 -0.67
N GLN A 47 -0.21 -6.84 -0.78
CA GLN A 47 0.49 -7.34 -1.97
C GLN A 47 0.20 -8.82 -2.22
N THR A 48 -0.15 -9.58 -1.17
CA THR A 48 -0.49 -11.01 -1.28
C THR A 48 -1.93 -11.25 -1.75
N HIS A 49 -2.77 -10.21 -1.74
CA HIS A 49 -4.16 -10.33 -2.13
C HIS A 49 -4.33 -10.11 -3.63
N THR A 50 -4.93 -11.08 -4.33
CA THR A 50 -5.04 -11.10 -5.79
C THR A 50 -5.88 -9.96 -6.38
N ASN A 51 -6.72 -9.31 -5.57
CA ASN A 51 -7.61 -8.22 -5.99
C ASN A 51 -7.55 -7.04 -5.01
N SER A 52 -6.35 -6.49 -4.82
CA SER A 52 -6.12 -5.25 -4.06
C SER A 52 -5.84 -4.08 -4.99
N VAL A 53 -6.33 -2.89 -4.63
CA VAL A 53 -6.15 -1.66 -5.41
C VAL A 53 -5.69 -0.55 -4.47
N PHE A 54 -4.58 0.10 -4.81
CA PHE A 54 -4.10 1.32 -4.16
C PHE A 54 -4.52 2.53 -4.98
N VAL A 55 -5.29 3.42 -4.37
CA VAL A 55 -5.72 4.70 -4.91
C VAL A 55 -4.94 5.78 -4.18
N VAL A 56 -4.01 6.42 -4.88
CA VAL A 56 -3.14 7.44 -4.29
C VAL A 56 -3.17 8.71 -5.11
N ASP A 57 -3.02 9.85 -4.45
CA ASP A 57 -2.78 11.12 -5.15
C ASP A 57 -1.31 11.25 -5.58
N SER A 58 -1.01 12.24 -6.41
CA SER A 58 0.35 12.47 -6.90
C SER A 58 1.35 12.71 -5.78
N ALA A 59 0.92 13.32 -4.68
CA ALA A 59 1.78 13.59 -3.53
C ALA A 59 2.15 12.30 -2.78
N ALA A 60 1.19 11.41 -2.52
CA ALA A 60 1.44 10.10 -1.90
C ALA A 60 2.13 9.11 -2.85
N ALA A 61 2.03 9.31 -4.16
CA ALA A 61 2.72 8.51 -5.18
C ALA A 61 4.20 8.90 -5.39
N ALA A 62 4.65 10.03 -4.84
CA ALA A 62 5.94 10.65 -5.18
C ALA A 62 7.18 9.75 -4.97
N GLU A 63 7.09 8.76 -4.07
CA GLU A 63 8.19 7.83 -3.76
C GLU A 63 8.12 6.49 -4.50
N LEU A 64 7.01 6.22 -5.21
CA LEU A 64 6.85 5.00 -6.01
C LEU A 64 7.88 4.97 -7.13
N THR A 65 8.44 3.80 -7.39
CA THR A 65 9.53 3.57 -8.36
C THR A 65 9.11 4.03 -9.76
N ALA A 66 7.87 3.76 -10.16
CA ALA A 66 7.33 4.20 -11.45
C ALA A 66 7.21 5.73 -11.60
N VAL A 67 7.15 6.48 -10.49
CA VAL A 67 7.04 7.95 -10.49
C VAL A 67 8.40 8.60 -10.30
N LYS A 68 9.16 8.15 -9.30
CA LYS A 68 10.45 8.74 -8.91
C LYS A 68 11.58 8.35 -9.83
N THR A 69 11.56 7.12 -10.35
CA THR A 69 12.61 6.53 -11.17
C THR A 69 12.01 5.72 -12.33
N PRO A 70 11.24 6.37 -13.23
CA PRO A 70 10.46 5.69 -14.26
C PRO A 70 11.29 4.82 -15.21
N TRP A 71 12.57 5.17 -15.43
CA TRP A 71 13.50 4.41 -16.28
C TRP A 71 13.84 3.01 -15.76
N ILE A 72 13.50 2.68 -14.50
CA ILE A 72 13.73 1.35 -13.91
C ILE A 72 12.60 0.38 -14.29
N VAL A 73 11.43 0.89 -14.64
CA VAL A 73 10.23 0.08 -14.96
C VAL A 73 10.08 -0.13 -16.48
N GLY A 74 11.03 0.37 -17.28
CA GLY A 74 11.08 0.25 -18.73
C GLY A 74 11.74 -1.02 -19.24
#